data_AF-A0A6C0IXX1-F1
#
_entry.id   AF-A0A6C0IXX1-F1
#
_cell.length_a   1.000
_cell.length_b   1.000
_cell.length_c   1.000
_cell.angle_alpha   90.00
_cell.angle_beta   90.00
_cell.angle_gamma   90.00
#
_symmetry.space_group_name_H-M   'P 1'
#
loop_
_entity.id
_entity.type
_entity.pdbx_description
1 polymer ?
#
loop_
_entity_poly.entity_id
_entity_poly.type
_entity_poly.pdbx_seq_one_letter_code
_entity_poly.pdbx_strand_id
1 'polypeptide(L)'
;MTNDNQEIENKDLTTKFYSSSILIKNINNLDLVYILKTQHLDMHFVINYIMNKEYQIMPNEEDIDIHDIIRCQPHLKQCDIIREYNERWHATR
;
A
#
# COMPACT_ATOMS: atom_id res chain seq x y z
N MET A 1 14.13 11.60 17.49
CA MET A 1 14.96 10.82 16.55
C MET A 1 14.15 9.58 16.23
N THR A 2 13.48 9.55 15.07
CA THR A 2 12.88 8.31 14.59
C THR A 2 14.04 7.39 14.20
N ASN A 3 14.04 6.15 14.69
CA ASN A 3 15.04 5.17 14.29
C ASN A 3 14.75 4.80 12.84
N ASP A 4 15.32 5.57 11.92
CA ASP A 4 15.07 5.44 10.48
C ASP A 4 15.64 4.15 9.88
N ASN A 5 16.22 3.26 10.70
CA ASN A 5 16.80 1.96 10.34
C ASN A 5 16.00 0.75 10.83
N GLN A 6 14.71 0.93 11.11
CA GLN A 6 13.88 -0.19 11.56
C GLN A 6 13.55 -1.13 10.39
N GLU A 7 14.13 -2.33 10.43
CA GLU A 7 13.71 -3.47 9.62
C GLU A 7 12.47 -4.11 10.25
N ILE A 8 11.49 -4.46 9.44
CA ILE A 8 10.23 -5.09 9.88
C ILE A 8 9.87 -6.27 8.97
N GLU A 9 9.14 -7.23 9.52
CA GLU A 9 8.64 -8.41 8.80
C GLU A 9 7.11 -8.44 8.77
N ASN A 10 6.52 -9.28 7.90
CA ASN A 10 5.07 -9.42 7.77
C ASN A 10 4.35 -9.76 9.09
N LYS A 11 5.00 -10.51 9.98
CA LYS A 11 4.45 -10.82 11.31
C LYS A 11 4.22 -9.57 12.16
N ASP A 12 5.08 -8.56 12.01
CA ASP A 12 5.01 -7.33 12.78
C ASP A 12 3.80 -6.47 12.37
N LEU A 13 3.44 -6.51 11.08
CA LEU A 13 2.30 -5.77 10.52
C LEU A 13 0.97 -6.14 11.19
N THR A 14 0.82 -7.37 11.67
CA THR A 14 -0.42 -7.83 12.34
C THR A 14 -0.59 -7.28 13.76
N THR A 15 0.48 -6.78 14.37
CA THR A 15 0.50 -6.37 15.79
C THR A 15 0.73 -4.87 15.98
N LYS A 16 1.25 -4.19 14.96
CA LYS A 16 1.67 -2.78 15.01
C LYS A 16 1.26 -2.06 13.75
N PHE A 17 0.95 -0.77 13.92
CA PHE A 17 0.78 0.17 12.82
C PHE A 17 2.08 0.92 12.58
N TYR A 18 2.49 0.99 11.32
CA TYR A 18 3.70 1.69 10.90
C TYR A 18 3.36 2.90 10.04
N SER A 19 4.21 3.93 10.11
CA SER A 19 4.10 5.08 9.22
C SER A 19 4.40 4.68 7.78
N SER A 20 3.81 5.41 6.83
CA SER A 20 4.07 5.24 5.39
C SER A 20 5.58 5.21 5.08
N SER A 21 6.38 6.05 5.75
CA SER A 21 7.84 6.07 5.57
C SER A 21 8.55 4.75 5.93
N ILE A 22 8.16 4.10 7.04
CA ILE A 22 8.73 2.82 7.46
C ILE A 22 8.29 1.71 6.50
N LEU A 23 7.02 1.72 6.09
CA LEU A 23 6.47 0.76 5.14
C LEU A 23 7.15 0.86 3.77
N ILE A 24 7.32 2.08 3.23
CA ILE A 24 8.02 2.32 1.95
C ILE A 24 9.45 1.80 2.00
N LYS A 25 10.18 2.03 3.10
CA LYS A 25 11.56 1.57 3.23
C LYS A 25 11.68 0.05 3.17
N ASN A 26 10.69 -0.65 3.70
CA ASN A 26 10.68 -2.12 3.77
C ASN A 26 9.83 -2.76 2.66
N ILE A 27 9.30 -1.98 1.71
CA ILE A 27 8.25 -2.41 0.78
C ILE A 27 8.63 -3.66 -0.04
N ASN A 28 9.90 -3.80 -0.40
CA ASN A 28 10.39 -4.94 -1.20
C ASN A 28 10.52 -6.24 -0.40
N ASN A 29 10.47 -6.17 0.94
CA ASN A 29 10.60 -7.31 1.83
C ASN A 29 9.27 -7.67 2.52
N LEU A 30 8.23 -6.89 2.27
CA LEU A 30 6.91 -7.05 2.87
C LEU A 30 5.91 -7.48 1.81
N ASP A 31 4.89 -8.19 2.25
CA ASP A 31 3.77 -8.60 1.43
C ASP A 31 2.74 -7.46 1.37
N LEU A 32 2.46 -6.95 0.17
CA LEU A 32 1.52 -5.86 -0.08
C LEU A 32 0.09 -6.21 0.35
N VAL A 33 -0.32 -7.48 0.25
CA VAL A 33 -1.63 -7.94 0.74
C VAL A 33 -1.67 -7.85 2.27
N TYR A 34 -0.59 -8.18 2.96
CA TYR A 34 -0.51 -7.99 4.42
C TYR A 34 -0.54 -6.52 4.78
N ILE A 35 0.21 -5.67 4.09
CA ILE A 35 0.17 -4.21 4.30
C ILE A 35 -1.26 -3.70 4.10
N LEU A 36 -1.91 -4.07 2.99
CA LEU A 36 -3.26 -3.65 2.66
C LEU A 36 -4.31 -4.10 3.68
N LYS A 37 -4.16 -5.27 4.29
CA LYS A 37 -5.13 -5.79 5.27
C LYS A 37 -4.93 -5.27 6.67
N THR A 38 -3.70 -4.93 7.04
CA THR A 38 -3.34 -4.70 8.45
C THR A 38 -3.02 -3.26 8.78
N GLN A 39 -2.58 -2.46 7.80
CA GLN A 39 -2.16 -1.09 8.03
C GLN A 39 -3.28 -0.10 7.69
N HIS A 40 -3.25 1.09 8.28
CA HIS A 40 -4.14 2.19 7.88
C HIS A 40 -3.43 3.04 6.82
N LEU A 41 -3.78 2.81 5.56
CA LEU A 41 -3.11 3.42 4.42
C LEU A 41 -3.80 4.70 4.00
N ASP A 42 -2.99 5.70 3.63
CA ASP A 42 -3.47 6.88 2.96
C ASP A 42 -3.60 6.65 1.43
N MET A 43 -4.32 7.55 0.78
CA MET A 43 -4.55 7.49 -0.67
C MET A 43 -3.23 7.50 -1.46
N HIS A 44 -2.26 8.31 -1.02
CA HIS A 44 -0.97 8.41 -1.68
C HIS A 44 -0.24 7.07 -1.68
N PHE A 45 -0.21 6.36 -0.55
CA PHE A 45 0.43 5.06 -0.45
C PHE A 45 -0.26 4.03 -1.34
N VAL A 46 -1.59 4.00 -1.34
CA VAL A 46 -2.37 3.07 -2.17
C VAL A 46 -2.07 3.25 -3.65
N ILE A 47 -2.09 4.48 -4.15
CA ILE A 47 -1.86 4.75 -5.57
C ILE A 47 -0.39 4.51 -5.97
N ASN A 48 0.58 4.86 -5.11
CA ASN A 48 2.00 4.76 -5.44
C ASN A 48 2.59 3.36 -5.32
N TYR A 49 2.08 2.55 -4.37
CA TYR A 49 2.70 1.29 -3.98
C TYR A 49 1.76 0.10 -4.12
N ILE A 50 0.54 0.16 -3.57
CA ILE A 50 -0.40 -0.98 -3.63
C ILE A 50 -0.86 -1.26 -5.07
N MET A 51 -1.26 -0.22 -5.81
CA MET A 51 -1.75 -0.35 -7.19
C MET A 51 -0.63 -0.34 -8.24
N ASN A 52 0.62 -0.16 -7.81
CA ASN A 52 1.75 -0.13 -8.73
C ASN A 52 2.28 -1.54 -8.93
N LYS A 53 2.12 -2.04 -10.16
CA LYS A 53 2.54 -3.39 -10.57
C LYS A 53 4.03 -3.67 -10.37
N GLU A 54 4.88 -2.63 -10.34
CA GLU A 54 6.32 -2.81 -10.07
C GLU A 54 6.60 -3.32 -8.65
N TYR A 55 5.69 -3.08 -7.70
CA TYR A 55 5.81 -3.56 -6.32
C TYR A 55 5.00 -4.85 -6.05
N GLN A 56 4.12 -5.26 -6.97
CA GLN A 56 3.34 -6.52 -6.88
C GLN A 56 4.19 -7.69 -7.38
N ILE A 57 5.18 -8.09 -6.57
CA ILE A 57 6.20 -9.07 -6.96
C ILE A 57 5.89 -10.48 -6.48
N MET A 58 5.06 -10.63 -5.44
CA MET A 58 4.70 -11.94 -4.90
C MET A 58 3.49 -12.53 -5.65
N PRO A 59 3.39 -13.87 -5.79
CA PRO A 59 2.30 -14.51 -6.54
C PRO A 59 0.89 -14.22 -6.02
N ASN A 60 0.75 -13.84 -4.75
CA ASN A 60 -0.52 -13.47 -4.12
C ASN A 60 -0.87 -11.97 -4.26
N GLU A 61 0.04 -11.17 -4.83
CA GLU A 61 -0.14 -9.74 -5.09
C GLU A 61 -0.50 -9.45 -6.54
N GLU A 62 -0.22 -10.41 -7.44
CA GLU A 62 -0.73 -10.42 -8.80
C GLU A 62 -2.26 -10.42 -8.72
N ASP A 63 -2.87 -9.29 -9.13
CA ASP A 63 -4.32 -9.02 -9.11
C ASP A 63 -4.90 -8.26 -7.89
N ILE A 64 -4.10 -7.57 -7.07
CA ILE A 64 -4.68 -6.59 -6.14
C ILE A 64 -5.43 -5.52 -6.94
N ASP A 65 -6.75 -5.47 -6.77
CA ASP A 65 -7.63 -4.54 -7.48
C ASP A 65 -8.31 -3.50 -6.56
N ILE A 66 -9.12 -2.62 -7.14
CA ILE A 66 -9.85 -1.59 -6.40
C ILE A 66 -10.85 -2.20 -5.41
N HIS A 67 -11.44 -3.35 -5.70
CA HIS A 67 -12.37 -4.02 -4.80
C HIS A 67 -11.66 -4.55 -3.56
N ASP A 68 -10.46 -5.11 -3.72
CA ASP A 68 -9.60 -5.51 -2.60
C ASP A 68 -9.25 -4.33 -1.71
N ILE A 69 -8.91 -3.20 -2.34
CA ILE A 69 -8.54 -1.98 -1.62
C ILE A 69 -9.71 -1.48 -0.78
N ILE A 70 -10.90 -1.32 -1.36
CA ILE A 70 -12.08 -0.81 -0.62
C ILE A 70 -12.49 -1.77 0.49
N ARG A 71 -12.40 -3.08 0.23
CA ARG A 71 -12.72 -4.12 1.23
C ARG A 71 -11.80 -4.04 2.44
N CYS A 72 -10.51 -3.81 2.23
CA CYS A 72 -9.52 -3.78 3.30
C CYS A 72 -9.34 -2.39 3.93
N GLN A 73 -9.61 -1.32 3.17
CA GLN A 73 -9.43 0.07 3.55
C GLN A 73 -10.77 0.83 3.41
N PRO A 74 -11.78 0.52 4.22
CA PRO A 74 -13.14 1.06 4.05
C PRO A 74 -13.27 2.57 4.29
N HIS A 75 -12.25 3.22 4.85
CA HIS A 75 -12.19 4.70 4.94
C HIS A 75 -11.89 5.36 3.60
N LEU A 76 -11.33 4.63 2.64
CA LEU A 76 -11.08 5.12 1.29
C LEU A 76 -12.32 4.88 0.43
N LYS A 77 -12.76 5.92 -0.29
CA LYS A 77 -13.92 5.82 -1.17
C LYS A 77 -13.47 5.47 -2.58
N GLN A 78 -14.20 4.55 -3.22
CA GLN A 78 -13.95 4.12 -4.59
C GLN A 78 -13.78 5.27 -5.58
N CYS A 79 -14.69 6.25 -5.54
CA CYS A 79 -14.66 7.40 -6.45
C CYS A 79 -13.38 8.24 -6.29
N ASP A 80 -12.89 8.38 -5.06
CA ASP A 80 -11.67 9.12 -4.80
C ASP A 80 -10.45 8.34 -5.30
N ILE A 81 -10.38 7.02 -5.06
CA ILE A 81 -9.29 6.16 -5.58
C ILE A 81 -9.22 6.25 -7.11
N ILE A 82 -10.36 6.12 -7.79
CA ILE A 82 -10.41 6.17 -9.26
C ILE A 82 -9.97 7.54 -9.79
N ARG A 83 -10.43 8.63 -9.15
CA ARG A 83 -10.05 9.99 -9.53
C ARG A 83 -8.54 10.17 -9.45
N GLU A 84 -7.95 9.84 -8.29
CA GLU A 84 -6.52 10.01 -8.01
C GLU A 84 -5.65 9.13 -8.93
N TYR A 85 -6.09 7.90 -9.19
CA TYR A 85 -5.41 7.00 -10.13
C TYR A 85 -5.38 7.60 -11.54
N ASN A 86 -6.51 8.08 -12.06
CA ASN A 86 -6.59 8.67 -13.40
C ASN A 86 -5.76 9.95 -13.51
N GLU A 87 -5.85 10.84 -12.52
CA GLU A 87 -5.06 12.08 -12.49
C GLU A 87 -3.56 11.80 -12.56
N ARG A 88 -3.08 10.82 -11.80
CA ARG A 88 -1.68 10.39 -11.86
C ARG A 88 -1.28 9.91 -13.26
N TRP A 89 -2.06 9.01 -13.86
CA TRP A 89 -1.73 8.45 -15.19
C TRP A 89 -1.75 9.50 -16.30
N HIS A 90 -2.56 10.54 -16.16
CA HIS A 90 -2.58 11.67 -17.09
C HIS A 90 -1.49 12.70 -16.82
N ALA A 91 -0.95 12.80 -15.60
CA ALA A 91 0.14 13.70 -15.26
C ALA A 91 1.53 13.23 -15.74
N THR A 92 1.70 11.95 -16.06
CA THR A 92 2.96 11.36 -16.57
C THR A 92 3.10 11.36 -18.09
N ARG A 93 2.17 12.01 -18.83
CA ARG A 93 2.19 12.15 -20.29
C ARG A 93 2.40 13.60 -20.70
#